data_AF-S9RZ31-F1
#
_entry.id   AF-S9RZ31-F1
#
_cell.length_a   1.000
_cell.length_b   1.000
_cell.length_c   1.000
_cell.angle_alpha   90.00
_cell.angle_beta   90.00
_cell.angle_gamma   90.00
#
_symmetry.space_group_name_H-M   'P 1'
#
loop_
_entity.id
_entity.type
_entity.pdbx_description
1 polymer ?
#
loop_
_entity_poly.entity_id
_entity_poly.type
_entity_poly.pdbx_seq_one_letter_code
_entity_poly.pdbx_strand_id
1 'polypeptide(L)'
;MSHPTEDPVCAPARARRAGGRAARQAERAAPLPDSLRPVRPGLEGGRYSPLTEEGVLRIHRAALDALEQIGLARAPASGVEILTGAGAVLGADGRIRFPRSLVEDMLAVAARGITLHGRDPRHDLHLGGSRVHFGTAGAAVHVVDVERREYRDSTARDLFDAARLAQGLDNIHFFQRVMVCRDIPDNLEMDLNTLYACCAGTTKHVGTSFSDPAHVAPALEMLHLIAGGEARWRERPFVSNSNCFVVPR
;
A
#
# COMPACT_ATOMS: atom_id res chain seq x y z
N MET A 1 64.17 71.03 6.83
CA MET A 1 64.37 69.86 7.70
C MET A 1 63.48 68.75 7.20
N SER A 2 64.15 67.72 6.71
CA SER A 2 63.66 66.47 6.13
C SER A 2 62.82 65.65 7.12
N HIS A 3 61.71 65.07 6.66
CA HIS A 3 61.30 63.68 6.93
C HIS A 3 60.18 63.29 5.94
N PRO A 4 60.37 62.30 5.06
CA PRO A 4 59.26 61.62 4.39
C PRO A 4 58.75 60.48 5.28
N THR A 5 57.45 60.44 5.50
CA THR A 5 56.73 59.33 6.16
C THR A 5 56.47 58.23 5.14
N GLU A 6 57.01 57.03 5.41
CA GLU A 6 56.71 55.81 4.65
C GLU A 6 55.29 55.31 4.94
N ASP A 7 54.50 55.09 3.89
CA ASP A 7 53.20 54.41 3.98
C ASP A 7 53.40 52.89 4.17
N PRO A 8 52.61 52.22 5.02
CA PRO A 8 52.83 50.81 5.35
C PRO A 8 52.37 49.90 4.20
N VAL A 9 53.26 48.97 3.82
CA VAL A 9 53.01 47.91 2.83
C VAL A 9 51.88 47.00 3.32
N CYS A 10 50.79 46.93 2.55
CA CYS A 10 49.66 46.04 2.81
C CYS A 10 50.05 44.57 2.53
N ALA A 11 50.19 43.75 3.57
CA ALA A 11 50.42 42.32 3.44
C ALA A 11 49.15 41.60 2.93
N PRO A 12 49.25 40.56 2.08
CA PRO A 12 48.07 39.89 1.55
C PRO A 12 47.32 39.14 2.65
N ALA A 13 46.02 39.40 2.76
CA ALA A 13 45.15 38.70 3.69
C ALA A 13 45.13 37.20 3.37
N ARG A 14 45.55 36.36 4.33
CA ARG A 14 45.41 34.91 4.26
C ARG A 14 43.94 34.53 4.02
N ALA A 15 43.65 33.90 2.89
CA ALA A 15 42.34 33.33 2.61
C ALA A 15 41.96 32.32 3.70
N ARG A 16 41.03 32.71 4.58
CA ARG A 16 40.43 31.81 5.57
C ARG A 16 39.63 30.75 4.81
N ARG A 17 40.09 29.49 4.85
CA ARG A 17 39.34 28.31 4.39
C ARG A 17 38.09 28.13 5.25
N ALA A 18 37.04 28.88 4.98
CA ALA A 18 35.78 28.88 5.73
C ALA A 18 34.77 27.81 5.27
N GLY A 19 35.10 27.00 4.24
CA GLY A 19 34.18 26.03 3.65
C GLY A 19 34.02 24.71 4.40
N GLY A 20 34.99 24.28 5.21
CA GLY A 20 35.01 22.90 5.74
C GLY A 20 33.92 22.58 6.77
N ARG A 21 33.45 23.57 7.55
CA ARG A 21 32.36 23.36 8.52
C ARG A 21 31.00 23.33 7.81
N ALA A 22 30.77 24.27 6.90
CA ALA A 22 29.57 24.32 6.07
C ALA A 22 29.45 23.08 5.17
N ALA A 23 30.55 22.63 4.56
CA ALA A 23 30.57 21.40 3.77
C ALA A 23 30.24 20.16 4.60
N ARG A 24 30.81 20.01 5.82
CA ARG A 24 30.48 18.89 6.72
C ARG A 24 29.05 18.96 7.25
N GLN A 25 28.50 20.16 7.44
CA GLN A 25 27.09 20.33 7.80
C GLN A 25 26.17 19.96 6.64
N ALA A 26 26.49 20.39 5.42
CA ALA A 26 25.77 20.03 4.21
C ALA A 26 25.83 18.53 3.93
N GLU A 27 26.99 17.91 4.13
CA GLU A 27 27.20 16.46 3.95
C GLU A 27 26.44 15.63 4.99
N ARG A 28 26.35 16.09 6.25
CA ARG A 28 25.52 15.44 7.28
C ARG A 28 24.02 15.66 7.09
N ALA A 29 23.63 16.77 6.47
CA ALA A 29 22.24 17.09 6.15
C ALA A 29 21.80 16.47 4.81
N ALA A 30 22.75 16.03 3.97
CA ALA A 30 22.46 15.36 2.73
C ALA A 30 21.82 13.98 3.01
N PRO A 31 20.85 13.55 2.20
CA PRO A 31 20.31 12.20 2.29
C PRO A 31 21.42 11.15 2.15
N LEU A 32 21.33 10.06 2.92
CA LEU A 32 22.21 8.92 2.72
C LEU A 32 22.07 8.41 1.27
N PRO A 33 23.18 8.02 0.62
CA PRO A 33 23.12 7.26 -0.61
C PRO A 33 22.17 6.06 -0.46
N ASP A 34 21.43 5.71 -1.51
CA ASP A 34 20.45 4.61 -1.46
C ASP A 34 21.07 3.29 -1.00
N SER A 35 22.34 3.06 -1.34
CA SER A 35 23.14 1.90 -0.92
C SER A 35 23.48 1.85 0.58
N LEU A 36 23.27 2.94 1.32
CA LEU A 36 23.49 3.06 2.76
C LEU A 36 22.20 3.25 3.55
N ARG A 37 21.03 3.29 2.88
CA ARG A 37 19.75 3.33 3.58
C ARG A 37 19.58 2.09 4.46
N PRO A 38 19.29 2.26 5.77
CA PRO A 38 19.12 1.15 6.69
C PRO A 38 17.81 0.38 6.47
N VAL A 39 16.81 1.04 5.87
CA VAL A 39 15.50 0.46 5.56
C VAL A 39 15.27 0.47 4.06
N ARG A 40 14.83 -0.67 3.52
CA ARG A 40 14.50 -0.85 2.11
C ARG A 40 13.27 -1.77 1.99
N PRO A 41 12.47 -1.61 0.93
CA PRO A 41 11.39 -2.56 0.64
C PRO A 41 11.96 -3.96 0.36
N GLY A 42 11.27 -4.98 0.87
CA GLY A 42 11.58 -6.37 0.56
C GLY A 42 12.87 -6.90 1.18
N LEU A 43 13.24 -6.42 2.37
CA LEU A 43 14.22 -7.09 3.22
C LEU A 43 13.80 -8.53 3.48
N GLU A 44 14.75 -9.45 3.50
CA GLU A 44 14.47 -10.86 3.76
C GLU A 44 14.10 -11.06 5.23
N GLY A 45 12.90 -11.57 5.45
CA GLY A 45 12.43 -12.00 6.76
C GLY A 45 12.75 -13.47 7.03
N GLY A 46 12.59 -13.87 8.29
CA GLY A 46 12.55 -15.28 8.68
C GLY A 46 11.13 -15.85 8.61
N ARG A 47 11.02 -17.18 8.64
CA ARG A 47 9.73 -17.88 8.77
C ARG A 47 9.67 -18.61 10.11
N TYR A 48 8.95 -18.04 11.07
CA TYR A 48 8.61 -18.78 12.29
C TYR A 48 7.65 -19.92 11.95
N SER A 49 8.07 -21.17 12.20
CA SER A 49 7.36 -22.37 11.77
C SER A 49 7.02 -23.25 12.99
N PRO A 50 6.00 -22.89 13.80
CA PRO A 50 5.68 -23.60 15.04
C PRO A 50 4.95 -24.94 14.82
N LEU A 51 4.48 -25.20 13.61
CA LEU A 51 3.75 -26.43 13.26
C LEU A 51 4.67 -27.43 12.58
N THR A 52 4.49 -28.71 12.90
CA THR A 52 5.06 -29.82 12.12
C THR A 52 4.42 -29.89 10.74
N GLU A 53 5.08 -30.55 9.80
CA GLU A 53 4.53 -30.80 8.46
C GLU A 53 3.19 -31.55 8.52
N GLU A 54 3.08 -32.57 9.36
CA GLU A 54 1.81 -33.26 9.62
C GLU A 54 0.75 -32.30 10.14
N GLY A 55 1.10 -31.39 11.06
CA GLY A 55 0.20 -30.35 11.57
C GLY A 55 -0.33 -29.44 10.46
N VAL A 56 0.52 -29.03 9.53
CA VAL A 56 0.13 -28.24 8.36
C VAL A 56 -0.82 -29.03 7.46
N LEU A 57 -0.50 -30.29 7.16
CA LEU A 57 -1.35 -31.15 6.33
C LEU A 57 -2.72 -31.42 6.96
N ARG A 58 -2.80 -31.56 8.29
CA ARG A 58 -4.08 -31.70 8.99
C ARG A 58 -4.96 -30.46 8.83
N ILE A 59 -4.39 -29.25 8.99
CA ILE A 59 -5.13 -28.00 8.79
C ILE A 59 -5.59 -27.87 7.33
N HIS A 60 -4.72 -28.18 6.37
CA HIS A 60 -5.07 -28.15 4.96
C HIS A 60 -6.23 -29.08 4.62
N ARG A 61 -6.19 -30.34 5.09
CA ARG A 61 -7.28 -31.30 4.89
C ARG A 61 -8.58 -30.83 5.54
N ALA A 62 -8.53 -30.30 6.76
CA ALA A 62 -9.70 -29.77 7.46
C ALA A 62 -10.32 -28.56 6.73
N ALA A 63 -9.50 -27.68 6.14
CA ALA A 63 -10.00 -26.57 5.31
C ALA A 63 -10.70 -27.08 4.04
N LEU A 64 -10.15 -28.10 3.39
CA LEU A 64 -10.77 -28.76 2.24
C LEU A 64 -12.09 -29.45 2.63
N ASP A 65 -12.13 -30.17 3.75
CA ASP A 65 -13.36 -30.75 4.31
C ASP A 65 -14.43 -29.68 4.55
N ALA A 66 -14.05 -28.55 5.16
CA ALA A 66 -14.97 -27.45 5.41
C ALA A 66 -15.52 -26.86 4.11
N LEU A 67 -14.69 -26.64 3.10
CA LEU A 67 -15.14 -26.10 1.81
C LEU A 67 -16.02 -27.07 1.03
N GLU A 68 -15.74 -28.37 1.09
CA GLU A 68 -16.46 -29.41 0.36
C GLU A 68 -17.79 -29.78 1.03
N GLN A 69 -17.80 -29.93 2.35
CA GLN A 69 -18.97 -30.44 3.09
C GLN A 69 -19.87 -29.31 3.61
N ILE A 70 -19.27 -28.22 4.07
CA ILE A 70 -19.99 -27.08 4.66
C ILE A 70 -20.19 -26.00 3.60
N GLY A 71 -19.12 -25.53 2.97
CA GLY A 71 -19.15 -24.50 1.93
C GLY A 71 -19.40 -23.08 2.46
N LEU A 72 -19.69 -22.16 1.54
CA LEU A 72 -19.95 -20.73 1.80
C LEU A 72 -21.42 -20.38 1.51
N ALA A 73 -22.00 -19.47 2.28
CA ALA A 73 -23.40 -19.04 2.14
C ALA A 73 -23.50 -17.58 1.69
N ARG A 74 -24.68 -17.19 1.22
CA ARG A 74 -25.01 -15.78 0.89
C ARG A 74 -24.11 -15.17 -0.18
N ALA A 75 -23.66 -15.98 -1.14
CA ALA A 75 -23.03 -15.45 -2.34
C ALA A 75 -24.06 -14.68 -3.17
N PRO A 76 -23.70 -13.52 -3.77
CA PRO A 76 -24.57 -12.83 -4.72
C PRO A 76 -24.79 -13.70 -5.97
N ALA A 77 -25.85 -13.43 -6.73
CA ALA A 77 -26.19 -14.20 -7.92
C ALA A 77 -25.03 -14.31 -8.93
N SER A 78 -24.30 -13.22 -9.16
CA SER A 78 -23.09 -13.21 -10.00
C SER A 78 -21.99 -14.11 -9.46
N GLY A 79 -21.82 -14.15 -8.13
CA GLY A 79 -20.87 -15.06 -7.48
C GLY A 79 -21.28 -16.52 -7.60
N VAL A 80 -22.58 -16.83 -7.45
CA VAL A 80 -23.12 -18.18 -7.68
C VAL A 80 -22.80 -18.64 -9.09
N GLU A 81 -23.13 -17.83 -10.11
CA GLU A 81 -22.91 -18.16 -11.53
C GLU A 81 -21.44 -18.44 -11.84
N ILE A 82 -20.53 -17.56 -11.42
CA ILE A 82 -19.09 -17.72 -11.66
C ILE A 82 -18.56 -18.98 -10.97
N LEU A 83 -18.94 -19.20 -9.71
CA LEU A 83 -18.43 -20.31 -8.92
C LEU A 83 -18.96 -21.65 -9.42
N THR A 84 -20.25 -21.75 -9.76
CA THR A 84 -20.80 -23.00 -10.31
C THR A 84 -20.31 -23.27 -11.73
N GLY A 85 -20.11 -22.22 -12.54
CA GLY A 85 -19.47 -22.34 -13.86
C GLY A 85 -18.04 -22.88 -13.79
N ALA A 86 -17.32 -22.61 -12.68
CA ALA A 86 -16.00 -23.16 -12.42
C ALA A 86 -16.01 -24.58 -11.82
N GLY A 87 -17.19 -25.14 -11.48
CA GLY A 87 -17.34 -26.48 -10.93
C GLY A 87 -17.67 -26.54 -9.44
N ALA A 88 -17.95 -25.41 -8.78
CA ALA A 88 -18.53 -25.42 -7.44
C ALA A 88 -19.99 -25.90 -7.48
N VAL A 89 -20.50 -26.43 -6.38
CA VAL A 89 -21.85 -27.00 -6.30
C VAL A 89 -22.72 -26.14 -5.40
N LEU A 90 -23.79 -25.55 -5.95
CA LEU A 90 -24.82 -24.91 -5.14
C LEU A 90 -25.74 -25.98 -4.56
N GLY A 91 -25.68 -26.17 -3.23
CA GLY A 91 -26.56 -27.08 -2.50
C GLY A 91 -27.98 -26.54 -2.37
N ALA A 92 -28.94 -27.43 -2.14
CA ALA A 92 -30.33 -27.08 -1.87
C ALA A 92 -30.53 -26.23 -0.61
N ASP A 93 -29.54 -26.24 0.30
CA ASP A 93 -29.46 -25.40 1.49
C ASP A 93 -28.93 -23.98 1.22
N GLY A 94 -28.72 -23.62 -0.05
CA GLY A 94 -28.23 -22.30 -0.47
C GLY A 94 -26.73 -22.08 -0.20
N ARG A 95 -25.97 -23.14 0.09
CA ARG A 95 -24.53 -23.10 0.32
C ARG A 95 -23.77 -23.58 -0.92
N ILE A 96 -22.75 -22.83 -1.32
CA ILE A 96 -21.82 -23.20 -2.38
C ILE A 96 -20.70 -24.04 -1.78
N ARG A 97 -20.55 -25.27 -2.25
CA ARG A 97 -19.51 -26.23 -1.85
C ARG A 97 -18.46 -26.36 -2.93
N PHE A 98 -17.21 -26.53 -2.52
CA PHE A 98 -16.07 -26.58 -3.42
C PHE A 98 -15.47 -27.98 -3.39
N PRO A 99 -15.53 -28.75 -4.50
CA PRO A 99 -14.80 -30.01 -4.60
C PRO A 99 -13.31 -29.80 -4.32
N ARG A 100 -12.66 -30.78 -3.69
CA ARG A 100 -11.22 -30.68 -3.36
C ARG A 100 -10.36 -30.43 -4.59
N SER A 101 -10.64 -31.16 -5.67
CA SER A 101 -9.96 -31.01 -6.95
C SER A 101 -10.07 -29.58 -7.48
N LEU A 102 -11.24 -28.95 -7.38
CA LEU A 102 -11.41 -27.56 -7.79
C LEU A 102 -10.49 -26.62 -7.00
N VAL A 103 -10.40 -26.80 -5.67
CA VAL A 103 -9.51 -25.97 -4.85
C VAL A 103 -8.04 -26.17 -5.23
N GLU A 104 -7.62 -27.42 -5.44
CA GLU A 104 -6.25 -27.77 -5.82
C GLU A 104 -5.89 -27.24 -7.22
N ASP A 105 -6.79 -27.36 -8.19
CA ASP A 105 -6.62 -26.84 -9.55
C ASP A 105 -6.48 -25.30 -9.53
N MET A 106 -7.31 -24.60 -8.74
CA MET A 106 -7.22 -23.14 -8.60
C MET A 106 -5.93 -22.71 -7.92
N LEU A 107 -5.43 -23.47 -6.94
CA LEU A 107 -4.14 -23.21 -6.30
C LEU A 107 -2.98 -23.39 -7.28
N ALA A 108 -3.07 -24.33 -8.22
CA ALA A 108 -2.04 -24.59 -9.22
C ALA A 108 -1.90 -23.44 -10.25
N VAL A 109 -3.01 -22.81 -10.63
CA VAL A 109 -3.01 -21.68 -11.58
C VAL A 109 -2.85 -20.31 -10.91
N ALA A 110 -2.96 -20.23 -9.59
CA ALA A 110 -2.80 -18.98 -8.86
C ALA A 110 -1.40 -18.38 -9.08
N ALA A 111 -1.34 -17.07 -9.36
CA ALA A 111 -0.08 -16.37 -9.62
C ALA A 111 0.92 -16.52 -8.47
N ARG A 112 2.20 -16.65 -8.80
CA ARG A 112 3.33 -16.65 -7.87
C ARG A 112 4.27 -15.52 -8.26
N GLY A 113 4.81 -14.78 -7.29
CA GLY A 113 5.73 -13.68 -7.61
C GLY A 113 5.04 -12.46 -8.20
N ILE A 114 4.05 -11.90 -7.50
CA ILE A 114 3.29 -10.72 -7.97
C ILE A 114 4.13 -9.47 -7.72
N THR A 115 4.11 -8.52 -8.66
CA THR A 115 4.65 -7.17 -8.40
C THR A 115 3.50 -6.21 -8.16
N LEU A 116 3.54 -5.50 -7.03
CA LEU A 116 2.66 -4.35 -6.79
C LEU A 116 3.38 -3.10 -7.27
N HIS A 117 2.86 -2.44 -8.30
CA HIS A 117 3.54 -1.30 -8.89
C HIS A 117 3.30 -0.01 -8.09
N GLY A 118 4.32 0.81 -7.92
CA GLY A 118 4.11 2.22 -7.61
C GLY A 118 3.74 2.99 -8.87
N ARG A 119 3.14 4.17 -8.71
CA ARG A 119 3.04 5.13 -9.83
C ARG A 119 4.44 5.58 -10.26
N ASP A 120 5.37 5.65 -9.30
CA ASP A 120 6.81 5.73 -9.57
C ASP A 120 7.43 4.32 -9.46
N PRO A 121 8.12 3.82 -10.50
CA PRO A 121 8.76 2.50 -10.47
C PRO A 121 9.74 2.26 -9.31
N ARG A 122 10.28 3.33 -8.70
CA ARG A 122 11.13 3.23 -7.50
C ARG A 122 10.40 2.67 -6.27
N HIS A 123 9.07 2.61 -6.32
CA HIS A 123 8.23 2.08 -5.25
C HIS A 123 7.58 0.73 -5.62
N ASP A 124 8.03 0.06 -6.68
CA ASP A 124 7.55 -1.28 -7.02
C ASP A 124 7.91 -2.28 -5.92
N LEU A 125 6.94 -3.12 -5.54
CA LEU A 125 7.10 -4.14 -4.51
C LEU A 125 7.03 -5.53 -5.15
N HIS A 126 8.14 -6.25 -5.12
CA HIS A 126 8.19 -7.64 -5.56
C HIS A 126 7.75 -8.56 -4.41
N LEU A 127 6.56 -9.13 -4.54
CA LEU A 127 5.96 -10.06 -3.57
C LEU A 127 6.41 -11.48 -3.91
N GLY A 128 7.49 -11.93 -3.30
CA GLY A 128 8.01 -13.28 -3.50
C GLY A 128 9.02 -13.68 -2.44
N GLY A 129 9.17 -14.99 -2.27
CA GLY A 129 10.08 -15.57 -1.29
C GLY A 129 9.75 -15.12 0.13
N SER A 130 10.76 -14.69 0.87
CA SER A 130 10.66 -14.19 2.25
C SER A 130 10.70 -12.66 2.36
N ARG A 131 10.52 -11.94 1.24
CA ARG A 131 10.59 -10.47 1.22
C ARG A 131 9.46 -9.86 2.04
N VAL A 132 9.80 -8.99 2.98
CA VAL A 132 8.85 -8.31 3.85
C VAL A 132 8.62 -6.88 3.38
N HIS A 133 7.34 -6.51 3.27
CA HIS A 133 6.93 -5.15 2.94
C HIS A 133 5.96 -4.62 3.98
N PHE A 134 6.22 -3.41 4.48
CA PHE A 134 5.34 -2.72 5.41
C PHE A 134 4.45 -1.75 4.64
N GLY A 135 3.22 -1.61 5.10
CA GLY A 135 2.32 -0.58 4.63
C GLY A 135 1.44 -0.12 5.77
N THR A 136 0.74 0.97 5.52
CA THR A 136 -0.39 1.33 6.36
C THR A 136 -1.54 0.34 6.15
N ALA A 137 -2.55 0.40 7.01
CA ALA A 137 -3.84 -0.27 6.85
C ALA A 137 -4.85 0.30 7.85
N GLY A 138 -6.13 0.10 7.59
CA GLY A 138 -7.21 0.47 8.49
C GLY A 138 -8.41 1.03 7.75
N ALA A 139 -9.38 1.53 8.50
CA ALA A 139 -10.52 2.31 8.01
C ALA A 139 -11.09 3.10 9.19
N ALA A 140 -10.24 3.85 9.88
CA ALA A 140 -10.67 4.67 11.01
C ALA A 140 -11.74 5.68 10.54
N VAL A 141 -12.77 5.87 11.36
CA VAL A 141 -13.82 6.88 11.12
C VAL A 141 -13.61 8.14 11.96
N HIS A 142 -12.68 8.11 12.91
CA HIS A 142 -12.30 9.25 13.73
C HIS A 142 -10.78 9.47 13.70
N VAL A 143 -10.37 10.72 13.86
CA VAL A 143 -8.99 11.15 14.07
C VAL A 143 -8.91 11.83 15.43
N VAL A 144 -7.79 11.64 16.13
CA VAL A 144 -7.47 12.40 17.35
C VAL A 144 -6.85 13.73 16.95
N ASP A 145 -7.50 14.82 17.31
CA ASP A 145 -6.89 16.15 17.31
C ASP A 145 -5.92 16.22 18.50
N VAL A 146 -4.62 16.25 18.22
CA VAL A 146 -3.59 16.23 19.27
C VAL A 146 -3.54 17.54 20.06
N GLU A 147 -3.85 18.66 19.42
CA GLU A 147 -3.83 19.98 20.06
C GLU A 147 -5.02 20.14 21.00
N ARG A 148 -6.22 19.73 20.55
CA ARG A 148 -7.47 19.83 21.31
C ARG A 148 -7.71 18.65 22.24
N ARG A 149 -7.03 17.52 22.00
CA ARG A 149 -7.21 16.23 22.69
C ARG A 149 -8.61 15.65 22.56
N GLU A 150 -9.20 15.82 21.39
CA GLU A 150 -10.58 15.41 21.09
C GLU A 150 -10.62 14.47 19.88
N TYR A 151 -11.65 13.64 19.82
CA TYR A 151 -11.95 12.88 18.60
C TYR A 151 -12.83 13.72 17.69
N ARG A 152 -12.53 13.68 16.40
CA ARG A 152 -13.39 14.24 15.35
C ARG A 152 -13.51 13.27 14.19
N ASP A 153 -14.51 13.46 13.36
CA ASP A 153 -14.65 12.73 12.11
C ASP A 153 -13.39 12.90 11.22
N SER A 154 -13.01 11.82 10.55
CA SER A 154 -11.94 11.83 9.54
C SER A 154 -12.43 12.46 8.24
N THR A 155 -11.58 13.26 7.61
CA THR A 155 -11.90 13.99 6.38
C THR A 155 -11.08 13.49 5.18
N ALA A 156 -11.46 13.87 3.96
CA ALA A 156 -10.63 13.65 2.77
C ALA A 156 -9.26 14.32 2.89
N ARG A 157 -9.18 15.47 3.59
CA ARG A 157 -7.92 16.15 3.85
C ARG A 157 -6.99 15.32 4.75
N ASP A 158 -7.53 14.72 5.81
CA ASP A 158 -6.76 13.86 6.72
C ASP A 158 -6.18 12.65 5.98
N LEU A 159 -6.97 12.05 5.07
CA LEU A 159 -6.52 10.92 4.27
C LEU A 159 -5.38 11.31 3.33
N PHE A 160 -5.50 12.48 2.66
CA PHE A 160 -4.44 13.02 1.81
C PHE A 160 -3.16 13.30 2.61
N ASP A 161 -3.27 13.91 3.79
CA ASP A 161 -2.13 14.19 4.65
C ASP A 161 -1.46 12.91 5.18
N ALA A 162 -2.24 11.88 5.50
CA ALA A 162 -1.72 10.56 5.86
C ALA A 162 -0.98 9.89 4.69
N ALA A 163 -1.49 10.01 3.46
CA ALA A 163 -0.81 9.51 2.26
C ALA A 163 0.53 10.22 2.03
N ARG A 164 0.57 11.55 2.23
CA ARG A 164 1.81 12.35 2.14
C ARG A 164 2.81 11.98 3.23
N LEU A 165 2.34 11.74 4.44
CA LEU A 165 3.19 11.25 5.52
C LEU A 165 3.79 9.89 5.15
N ALA A 166 2.96 8.95 4.70
CA ALA A 166 3.41 7.64 4.25
C ALA A 166 4.42 7.73 3.09
N GLN A 167 4.26 8.68 2.15
CA GLN A 167 5.24 8.92 1.09
C GLN A 167 6.64 9.23 1.63
N GLY A 168 6.74 10.04 2.70
CA GLY A 168 8.00 10.45 3.32
C GLY A 168 8.64 9.41 4.24
N LEU A 169 7.93 8.34 4.62
CA LEU A 169 8.45 7.30 5.50
C LEU A 169 9.14 6.18 4.72
N ASP A 170 10.45 6.01 4.91
CA ASP A 170 11.23 4.94 4.25
C ASP A 170 10.79 3.53 4.68
N ASN A 171 10.24 3.40 5.91
CA ASN A 171 9.78 2.13 6.47
C ASN A 171 8.33 1.77 6.10
N ILE A 172 7.65 2.59 5.29
CA ILE A 172 6.31 2.33 4.78
C ILE A 172 6.42 2.22 3.26
N HIS A 173 6.24 1.03 2.72
CA HIS A 173 6.52 0.73 1.31
C HIS A 173 5.28 0.85 0.41
N PHE A 174 4.07 0.65 0.96
CA PHE A 174 2.80 0.92 0.29
C PHE A 174 1.83 1.67 1.21
N PHE A 175 0.81 2.30 0.61
CA PHE A 175 -0.22 3.02 1.34
C PHE A 175 -1.59 2.36 1.13
N GLN A 176 -2.01 1.49 2.05
CA GLN A 176 -3.43 1.16 2.16
C GLN A 176 -4.13 2.34 2.84
N ARG A 177 -5.26 2.77 2.29
CA ARG A 177 -6.17 3.72 2.94
C ARG A 177 -6.29 3.41 4.43
N VAL A 178 -6.18 4.44 5.26
CA VAL A 178 -6.21 4.32 6.73
C VAL A 178 -7.51 4.79 7.37
N MET A 179 -8.32 5.55 6.64
CA MET A 179 -9.52 6.20 7.16
C MET A 179 -10.63 6.36 6.13
N VAL A 180 -11.85 6.54 6.62
CA VAL A 180 -13.06 6.83 5.85
C VAL A 180 -13.26 8.34 5.76
N CYS A 181 -13.52 8.90 4.58
CA CYS A 181 -13.80 10.34 4.42
C CYS A 181 -15.25 10.65 4.85
N ARG A 182 -15.46 10.92 6.13
CA ARG A 182 -16.78 11.14 6.75
C ARG A 182 -17.38 12.52 6.44
N ASP A 183 -16.58 13.41 5.88
CA ASP A 183 -16.97 14.73 5.37
C ASP A 183 -17.73 14.67 4.04
N ILE A 184 -17.79 13.50 3.40
CA ILE A 184 -18.45 13.29 2.10
C ILE A 184 -19.63 12.32 2.28
N PRO A 185 -20.89 12.81 2.24
CA PRO A 185 -22.06 11.96 2.52
C PRO A 185 -22.42 10.97 1.42
N ASP A 186 -22.17 11.32 0.15
CA ASP A 186 -22.45 10.43 -0.98
C ASP A 186 -21.35 9.36 -1.11
N ASN A 187 -21.74 8.09 -1.19
CA ASN A 187 -20.77 6.99 -1.16
C ASN A 187 -19.92 6.90 -2.43
N LEU A 188 -20.47 7.26 -3.60
CA LEU A 188 -19.72 7.27 -4.85
C LEU A 188 -18.67 8.39 -4.79
N GLU A 189 -19.09 9.60 -4.43
CA GLU A 189 -18.18 10.72 -4.26
C GLU A 189 -17.12 10.42 -3.20
N MET A 190 -17.49 9.78 -2.09
CA MET A 190 -16.56 9.38 -1.03
C MET A 190 -15.49 8.41 -1.56
N ASP A 191 -15.88 7.38 -2.30
CA ASP A 191 -14.94 6.39 -2.86
C ASP A 191 -14.01 7.02 -3.89
N LEU A 192 -14.52 7.90 -4.76
CA LEU A 192 -13.73 8.61 -5.76
C LEU A 192 -12.76 9.61 -5.13
N ASN A 193 -13.21 10.39 -4.15
CA ASN A 193 -12.35 11.33 -3.41
C ASN A 193 -11.33 10.60 -2.55
N THR A 194 -11.69 9.45 -1.98
CA THR A 194 -10.75 8.55 -1.30
C THR A 194 -9.62 8.15 -2.23
N LEU A 195 -9.98 7.62 -3.41
CA LEU A 195 -9.02 7.16 -4.41
C LEU A 195 -8.10 8.29 -4.86
N TYR A 196 -8.69 9.46 -5.16
CA TYR A 196 -7.96 10.64 -5.55
C TYR A 196 -7.02 11.12 -4.45
N ALA A 197 -7.49 11.26 -3.20
CA ALA A 197 -6.68 11.69 -2.06
C ALA A 197 -5.46 10.78 -1.83
N CYS A 198 -5.65 9.46 -1.90
CA CYS A 198 -4.55 8.50 -1.83
C CYS A 198 -3.55 8.71 -2.98
N CYS A 199 -4.02 8.71 -4.23
CA CYS A 199 -3.15 8.82 -5.41
C CYS A 199 -2.49 10.20 -5.55
N ALA A 200 -3.09 11.26 -5.03
CA ALA A 200 -2.52 12.59 -5.00
C ALA A 200 -1.45 12.73 -3.91
N GLY A 201 -1.62 12.04 -2.78
CA GLY A 201 -0.72 12.15 -1.64
C GLY A 201 0.55 11.29 -1.72
N THR A 202 0.53 10.19 -2.49
CA THR A 202 1.67 9.27 -2.61
C THR A 202 1.90 8.78 -4.04
N THR A 203 3.14 8.42 -4.37
CA THR A 203 3.49 7.70 -5.61
C THR A 203 3.78 6.22 -5.36
N LYS A 204 3.72 5.77 -4.10
CA LYS A 204 3.80 4.36 -3.71
C LYS A 204 2.55 3.60 -4.18
N HIS A 205 2.61 2.27 -4.15
CA HIS A 205 1.42 1.45 -4.42
C HIS A 205 0.31 1.81 -3.43
N VAL A 206 -0.91 2.01 -3.94
CA VAL A 206 -2.07 2.36 -3.13
C VAL A 206 -2.96 1.14 -2.94
N GLY A 207 -3.47 0.94 -1.74
CA GLY A 207 -4.59 0.04 -1.50
C GLY A 207 -5.84 0.83 -1.12
N THR A 208 -6.99 0.43 -1.64
CA THR A 208 -8.30 0.98 -1.27
C THR A 208 -9.37 -0.12 -1.26
N SER A 209 -10.60 0.26 -0.92
CA SER A 209 -11.81 -0.56 -1.03
C SER A 209 -12.91 0.28 -1.67
N PHE A 210 -13.78 -0.36 -2.46
CA PHE A 210 -15.01 0.26 -2.96
C PHE A 210 -16.22 -0.24 -2.17
N SER A 211 -17.12 0.68 -1.87
CA SER A 211 -18.33 0.43 -1.07
C SER A 211 -19.41 -0.28 -1.88
N ASP A 212 -19.44 -0.07 -3.20
CA ASP A 212 -20.42 -0.66 -4.12
C ASP A 212 -19.73 -1.08 -5.44
N PRO A 213 -20.12 -2.23 -6.05
CA PRO A 213 -19.61 -2.65 -7.36
C PRO A 213 -19.77 -1.58 -8.46
N ALA A 214 -20.83 -0.78 -8.44
CA ALA A 214 -21.07 0.28 -9.41
C ALA A 214 -20.00 1.38 -9.39
N HIS A 215 -19.28 1.54 -8.27
CA HIS A 215 -18.22 2.54 -8.15
C HIS A 215 -16.91 2.13 -8.84
N VAL A 216 -16.76 0.84 -9.18
CA VAL A 216 -15.53 0.31 -9.78
C VAL A 216 -15.28 0.89 -11.16
N ALA A 217 -16.31 1.00 -12.00
CA ALA A 217 -16.18 1.55 -13.35
C ALA A 217 -15.68 3.02 -13.35
N PRO A 218 -16.33 3.97 -12.66
CA PRO A 218 -15.84 5.35 -12.59
C PRO A 218 -14.49 5.47 -11.88
N ALA A 219 -14.20 4.61 -10.89
CA ALA A 219 -12.88 4.57 -10.27
C ALA A 219 -11.77 4.13 -11.25
N LEU A 220 -12.04 3.14 -12.11
CA LEU A 220 -11.10 2.74 -13.16
C LEU A 220 -10.90 3.84 -14.19
N GLU A 221 -11.95 4.57 -14.57
CA GLU A 221 -11.81 5.74 -15.45
C GLU A 221 -10.84 6.78 -14.85
N MET A 222 -10.98 7.09 -13.56
CA MET A 222 -10.05 7.97 -12.85
C MET A 222 -8.61 7.41 -12.88
N LEU A 223 -8.42 6.12 -12.65
CA LEU A 223 -7.11 5.48 -12.66
C LEU A 223 -6.47 5.50 -14.05
N HIS A 224 -7.26 5.29 -15.10
CA HIS A 224 -6.81 5.43 -16.48
C HIS A 224 -6.35 6.86 -16.74
N LEU A 225 -7.10 7.87 -16.30
CA LEU A 225 -6.69 9.27 -16.43
C LEU A 225 -5.36 9.56 -15.71
N ILE A 226 -5.21 9.08 -14.46
CA ILE A 226 -3.99 9.25 -13.67
C ILE A 226 -2.79 8.54 -14.34
N ALA A 227 -3.00 7.36 -14.93
CA ALA A 227 -1.96 6.60 -15.62
C ALA A 227 -1.59 7.16 -17.01
N GLY A 228 -2.41 8.04 -17.58
CA GLY A 228 -2.27 8.52 -18.96
C GLY A 228 -2.86 7.56 -20.01
N GLY A 229 -3.84 6.74 -19.63
CA GLY A 229 -4.62 5.83 -20.48
C GLY A 229 -4.74 4.42 -19.90
N GLU A 230 -5.76 3.68 -20.35
CA GLU A 230 -6.01 2.29 -19.93
C GLU A 230 -4.83 1.36 -20.22
N ALA A 231 -4.20 1.50 -21.39
CA ALA A 231 -3.05 0.66 -21.75
C ALA A 231 -1.89 0.82 -20.75
N ARG A 232 -1.58 2.06 -20.35
CA ARG A 232 -0.54 2.36 -19.35
C ARG A 232 -0.91 1.84 -17.96
N TRP A 233 -2.19 1.96 -17.59
CA TRP A 233 -2.70 1.41 -16.35
C TRP A 233 -2.56 -0.12 -16.29
N ARG A 234 -2.96 -0.83 -17.36
CA ARG A 234 -2.87 -2.30 -17.44
C ARG A 234 -1.44 -2.81 -17.44
N GLU A 235 -0.50 -2.06 -18.01
CA GLU A 235 0.93 -2.39 -17.96
C GLU A 235 1.47 -2.31 -16.53
N ARG A 236 1.02 -1.34 -15.73
CA ARG A 236 1.56 -1.04 -14.40
C ARG A 236 0.46 -0.61 -13.41
N PRO A 237 -0.43 -1.51 -12.97
CA PRO A 237 -1.50 -1.17 -12.05
C PRO A 237 -0.93 -0.78 -10.67
N PHE A 238 -1.14 0.47 -10.28
CA PHE A 238 -0.59 1.05 -9.04
C PHE A 238 -1.58 1.15 -7.88
N VAL A 239 -2.76 0.53 -8.03
CA VAL A 239 -3.80 0.45 -7.00
C VAL A 239 -4.32 -0.97 -6.88
N SER A 240 -4.39 -1.48 -5.65
CA SER A 240 -5.09 -2.72 -5.31
C SER A 240 -6.43 -2.42 -4.63
N ASN A 241 -7.44 -3.21 -4.98
CA ASN A 241 -8.71 -3.23 -4.27
C ASN A 241 -8.72 -4.36 -3.23
N SER A 242 -9.00 -4.01 -1.97
CA SER A 242 -9.06 -4.92 -0.84
C SER A 242 -10.51 -5.22 -0.49
N ASN A 243 -10.93 -6.48 -0.65
CA ASN A 243 -12.27 -6.94 -0.33
C ASN A 243 -12.22 -7.94 0.83
N CYS A 244 -12.87 -7.61 1.95
CA CYS A 244 -13.01 -8.51 3.07
C CYS A 244 -14.22 -9.43 2.83
N PHE A 245 -14.04 -10.74 3.04
CA PHE A 245 -15.18 -11.64 3.18
C PHE A 245 -15.80 -11.48 4.57
N VAL A 246 -17.12 -11.65 4.65
CA VAL A 246 -17.81 -11.68 5.93
C VAL A 246 -17.54 -13.02 6.58
N VAL A 247 -16.89 -13.03 7.73
CA VAL A 247 -16.80 -14.23 8.57
C VAL A 247 -18.15 -14.41 9.26
N PRO A 248 -18.87 -15.52 9.04
CA PRO A 248 -20.09 -15.80 9.79
C PRO A 248 -19.77 -15.81 11.29
N ARG A 249 -20.52 -15.05 12.08
CA ARG A 249 -20.60 -15.30 13.53
C ARG A 249 -21.38 -16.58 13.79
#